data_AF-A0A2M8S4X7-F1
#
_entry.id   AF-A0A2M8S4X7-F1
#
_cell.length_a   1.000
_cell.length_b   1.000
_cell.length_c   1.000
_cell.angle_alpha   90.00
_cell.angle_beta   90.00
_cell.angle_gamma   90.00
#
_symmetry.space_group_name_H-M   'P 1'
#
loop_
_entity.id
_entity.type
_entity.pdbx_description
1 polymer ?
#
loop_
_entity_poly.entity_id
_entity_poly.type
_entity_poly.pdbx_seq_one_letter_code
_entity_poly.pdbx_strand_id
1 'polypeptide(L)' 'MRIAILISLMCLAGCDVAASANKLTKTYYYNHIREVCIDGVIYLVYNSQYAGGITPKINAEHYPYTCPTVEK' A
#
# COMPACT_ATOMS: atom_id res chain seq x y z
N MET A 1 1.81 39.75 -25.49
CA MET A 1 1.14 38.43 -25.39
C MET A 1 2.19 37.33 -25.51
N ARG A 2 3.00 37.11 -24.47
CA ARG A 2 4.24 36.29 -24.52
C ARG A 2 4.42 35.32 -23.33
N ILE A 3 3.42 35.13 -22.47
CA ILE A 3 3.58 34.31 -21.25
C ILE A 3 2.57 33.15 -21.18
N ALA A 4 1.55 33.12 -22.04
CA ALA A 4 0.50 32.11 -21.98
C ALA A 4 0.88 30.73 -22.56
N ILE A 5 2.09 30.55 -23.09
CA ILE A 5 2.51 29.29 -23.74
C ILE A 5 3.29 28.36 -22.77
N LEU A 6 3.65 28.82 -21.57
CA LEU A 6 4.51 28.05 -20.66
C LEU A 6 3.78 27.13 -19.66
N ILE A 7 2.45 27.02 -19.70
CA ILE A 7 1.67 26.26 -18.70
C ILE A 7 1.39 24.80 -19.13
N SER A 8 1.70 24.41 -20.38
CA SER A 8 1.40 23.05 -20.86
C SER A 8 2.46 21.99 -20.55
N LEU A 9 3.47 22.28 -19.72
CA LEU A 9 4.68 21.43 -19.63
C LEU A 9 4.94 20.71 -18.30
N MET A 10 4.08 20.77 -17.28
CA MET A 10 4.45 20.22 -15.95
C MET A 10 3.42 19.38 -15.18
N CYS A 11 2.30 18.94 -15.76
CA CYS A 11 1.28 18.25 -14.93
C CYS A 11 0.81 16.86 -15.39
N LEU A 12 1.53 16.15 -16.26
CA LEU A 12 1.25 14.73 -16.52
C LEU A 12 2.49 13.84 -16.45
N ALA A 13 3.28 13.97 -15.38
CA ALA A 13 3.95 12.80 -14.82
C ALA A 13 2.94 12.12 -13.88
N GLY A 14 1.98 11.40 -14.45
CA GLY A 14 1.19 10.45 -13.68
C GLY A 14 2.12 9.32 -13.26
N CYS A 15 2.56 9.31 -12.00
CA CYS A 15 3.25 8.15 -11.43
C CYS A 15 2.33 6.93 -11.50
N ASP A 16 2.75 5.98 -12.32
CA ASP A 16 2.45 4.54 -12.36
C ASP A 16 1.11 4.07 -11.78
N VAL A 17 0.19 3.71 -12.68
CA VAL A 17 -0.89 2.76 -12.36
C VAL A 17 -0.63 1.46 -13.09
N ALA A 18 0.17 0.60 -12.46
CA ALA A 18 0.11 -0.84 -12.66
C ALA A 18 0.65 -1.54 -11.41
N ALA A 19 0.01 -1.31 -10.26
CA ALA A 19 0.10 -2.22 -9.12
C ALA A 19 -0.62 -3.54 -9.45
N SER A 20 -0.12 -4.28 -10.45
CA SER A 20 -0.42 -5.69 -10.64
C SER A 20 0.63 -6.50 -9.88
N ALA A 21 0.59 -6.42 -8.55
CA ALA A 21 1.32 -7.30 -7.65
C ALA A 21 0.33 -8.01 -6.72
N ASN A 22 -0.72 -8.60 -7.30
CA ASN A 22 -1.71 -9.41 -6.59
C ASN A 22 -1.15 -10.80 -6.20
N LYS A 23 0.11 -10.87 -5.74
CA LYS A 23 0.77 -12.16 -5.45
C LYS A 23 1.80 -12.13 -4.33
N LEU A 24 1.62 -11.31 -3.30
CA LEU A 24 2.43 -11.38 -2.07
C LEU A 24 1.67 -11.13 -0.76
N THR A 25 0.32 -11.12 -0.78
CA THR A 25 -0.45 -11.21 0.47
C THR A 25 -0.50 -12.68 0.88
N LYS A 26 0.46 -13.13 1.69
CA LYS A 26 0.38 -14.43 2.36
C LYS A 26 -0.80 -14.36 3.34
N THR A 27 -1.97 -14.86 2.92
CA THR A 27 -3.18 -14.84 3.75
C THR A 27 -3.02 -15.88 4.87
N TYR A 28 -2.59 -15.43 6.04
CA TYR A 28 -2.57 -16.26 7.24
C TYR A 28 -3.97 -16.26 7.86
N TYR A 29 -4.76 -17.33 7.65
CA TYR A 29 -6.10 -17.49 8.24
C TYR A 29 -6.06 -17.86 9.73
N TYR A 30 -5.24 -17.19 10.54
CA TYR A 30 -5.35 -17.30 11.99
C TYR A 30 -6.26 -16.15 12.46
N ASN A 31 -7.45 -16.49 12.96
CA ASN A 31 -8.40 -15.53 13.57
C ASN A 31 -8.89 -14.38 12.66
N HIS A 32 -9.20 -14.63 11.39
CA HIS A 32 -9.77 -13.63 10.46
C HIS A 32 -8.93 -12.35 10.24
N ILE A 33 -7.61 -12.43 10.48
CA ILE A 33 -6.66 -11.35 10.19
C ILE A 33 -6.00 -11.60 8.83
N ARG A 34 -5.96 -10.59 7.96
CA ARG A 34 -5.18 -10.65 6.71
C ARG A 34 -4.12 -9.56 6.67
N GLU A 35 -2.97 -9.85 6.10
CA GLU A 35 -1.93 -8.84 5.83
C GLU A 35 -2.17 -8.18 4.46
N VAL A 36 -2.12 -6.84 4.41
CA VAL A 36 -2.31 -6.04 3.19
C VAL A 36 -1.20 -4.99 3.08
N CYS A 37 -0.63 -4.83 1.89
CA CYS A 37 0.28 -3.72 1.61
C CYS A 37 -0.53 -2.46 1.24
N ILE A 38 -0.33 -1.36 1.97
CA ILE A 38 -0.94 -0.05 1.70
C ILE A 38 0.17 0.99 1.83
N ASP A 39 0.40 1.78 0.76
CA ASP A 39 1.38 2.87 0.73
C ASP A 39 2.78 2.49 1.26
N GLY A 40 3.24 1.28 0.95
CA GLY A 40 4.58 0.79 1.35
C GLY A 40 4.66 0.19 2.76
N VAL A 41 3.56 0.13 3.51
CA VAL A 41 3.48 -0.44 4.86
C VAL A 41 2.56 -1.67 4.89
N ILE A 42 2.93 -2.70 5.65
CA ILE A 42 2.09 -3.87 5.89
C ILE A 42 1.09 -3.58 7.02
N TYR A 43 -0.20 -3.68 6.70
CA TYR A 43 -1.30 -3.59 7.66
C TYR A 43 -1.90 -4.95 7.95
N LEU A 44 -2.26 -5.17 9.21
CA LEU A 44 -3.12 -6.26 9.66
C LEU A 44 -4.56 -5.78 9.61
N VAL A 45 -5.38 -6.45 8.81
CA VAL A 45 -6.81 -6.15 8.70
C VAL A 45 -7.61 -7.28 9.31
N TYR A 46 -8.31 -6.98 10.40
CA TYR A 46 -9.26 -7.89 11.03
C TYR A 46 -10.63 -7.73 10.36
N ASN A 47 -11.16 -8.82 9.82
CA ASN A 47 -12.46 -8.84 9.18
C ASN A 47 -13.35 -9.88 9.87
N SER A 48 -13.98 -9.49 10.99
CA SER A 48 -15.04 -10.27 11.63
C SER A 48 -16.38 -9.56 11.58
N GLN A 49 -17.44 -10.34 11.73
CA GLN A 49 -18.83 -9.87 11.68
C GLN A 49 -19.19 -8.91 12.82
N TYR A 50 -18.37 -8.85 13.88
CA TYR A 50 -18.70 -8.13 15.11
C TYR A 50 -17.88 -6.85 15.34
N ALA A 51 -16.76 -6.67 14.63
CA ALA A 51 -16.02 -5.41 14.53
C ALA A 51 -14.89 -5.56 13.50
N GLY A 52 -14.77 -4.59 12.58
CA GLY A 52 -13.59 -4.46 11.72
C GLY A 52 -12.48 -3.66 12.40
N GLY A 53 -11.25 -3.84 11.96
CA GLY A 53 -10.12 -3.04 12.44
C GLY A 53 -8.92 -3.12 11.51
N ILE A 54 -8.16 -2.04 11.45
CA ILE A 54 -6.90 -1.97 10.69
C ILE A 54 -5.80 -1.40 11.60
N THR A 55 -4.65 -2.09 11.64
CA THR A 55 -3.47 -1.64 12.40
C THR A 55 -2.20 -1.96 11.60
N PRO A 56 -1.15 -1.11 11.63
CA PRO A 56 0.13 -1.49 11.06
C PRO A 56 0.70 -2.73 11.77
N LYS A 57 1.33 -3.62 11.01
CA LYS A 57 2.15 -4.69 11.58
C LYS A 57 3.44 -4.06 12.10
N ILE A 58 3.72 -4.25 13.39
CA ILE A 58 4.88 -3.66 14.08
C ILE A 58 5.90 -4.76 14.41
N ASN A 59 7.19 -4.49 14.20
CA ASN A 59 8.29 -5.41 14.55
C ASN A 59 8.70 -5.28 16.03
N ALA A 60 9.67 -6.08 16.48
CA ALA A 60 10.14 -6.05 17.87
C ALA A 60 10.79 -4.71 18.25
N GLU A 61 11.28 -3.98 17.26
CA GLU A 61 11.92 -2.67 17.39
C GLU A 61 10.92 -1.50 17.36
N HIS A 62 9.62 -1.76 17.33
CA HIS A 62 8.53 -0.78 17.29
C HIS A 62 8.43 0.04 15.99
N TYR A 63 8.90 -0.51 14.87
CA TYR A 63 8.74 0.07 13.54
C TYR A 63 7.73 -0.70 12.68
N PRO A 64 7.01 -0.03 11.75
CA PRO A 64 6.15 -0.71 10.79
C PRO A 64 6.94 -1.60 9.83
N TYR A 65 6.39 -2.77 9.50
CA TYR A 65 6.91 -3.58 8.40
C TYR A 65 6.65 -2.88 7.06
N THR A 66 7.65 -2.91 6.17
CA THR A 66 7.52 -2.40 4.81
C THR A 66 7.05 -3.50 3.86
N CYS A 67 6.39 -3.08 2.78
CA CYS A 67 5.98 -4.01 1.73
C CYS A 67 7.22 -4.65 1.08
N PRO A 68 7.17 -5.95 0.75
CA PRO A 68 8.26 -6.60 0.04
C PRO A 68 8.47 -5.92 -1.32
N THR A 69 9.72 -5.62 -1.64
CA THR A 69 10.08 -5.26 -3.01
C THR A 69 9.86 -6.47 -3.88
N VAL A 70 9.05 -6.34 -4.92
CA VAL A 70 8.90 -7.39 -5.93
C VAL A 70 10.24 -7.49 -6.65
N GLU A 71 11.14 -8.36 -6.20
CA GLU A 71 12.29 -8.76 -7.01
C GLU A 71 11.72 -9.38 -8.29
N LYS A 72 11.99 -8.72 -9.42
CA LYS A 72 11.62 -9.19 -10.77
C LYS A 72 12.62 -10.23 -11.25
#